data_AF-A0A7S4PCH6-F1
#
_entry.id   AF-A0A7S4PCH6-F1
#
_cell.length_a   1.000
_cell.length_b   1.000
_cell.length_c   1.000
_cell.angle_alpha   90.00
_cell.angle_beta   90.00
_cell.angle_gamma   90.00
#
_symmetry.space_group_name_H-M   'P 1'
#
loop_
_entity.id
_entity.type
_entity.pdbx_description
1 polymer ?
#
loop_
_entity_poly.entity_id
_entity_poly.type
_entity_poly.pdbx_seq_one_letter_code
_entity_poly.pdbx_strand_id
1 'polypeptide(L)'
;WEDHPDYWSVLLNLLSRGLVDPAIELLECHSKHTKSDDGEILFSNYDDNPYVLVGELLKSMPRFYRGHKRSRPDWTNWHSRCEAYYEDLLAYPDLRDVVKLLSGEMEPISDYPWYRQAIAFVFYNKPWMDALEVSQEATNHYVQEQKNKERTGAGGHIFDEIFLYCMTQGHMHLILEIDSLFPSLFVPCHLIDLLIHTRAVEIPSKDDMESLWPDSVGIDFELETIREHFILEYAQSLKMGNQSSWLIPIGYMRSCPRAGPFCVIEALKREDPSISASKVTKMLHICKLVETAGKNRPAIERGVADVRSLIHRVIGRSKFENGNYGAALHHYSLSGKTKDLVQVSNHLTTTYYHSSLAHPSSGLQPIESVLEAFGCHPQFPPQLELLAKYRELVRSFNQKNYEVSCRVAVDVLSFSTHPLSIWIPVIEDFLVPLLTNNQKRAWIDTRGTYVIMEKLEALGRRVDLVKEKGESKGYALPLMVSDQEVIKFEAKLPQIREYLIQNLKKAILDGDLCLLEPAESGGFGSQFGGNL
;
A
#
# COMPACT_ATOMS: atom_id res chain seq x y z
N TRP A 1 -28.46 48.73 26.37
CA TRP A 1 -28.44 47.41 25.70
C TRP A 1 -29.87 47.00 25.35
N GLU A 2 -30.81 47.11 26.28
CA GLU A 2 -32.25 46.92 26.01
C GLU A 2 -32.87 47.91 25.01
N ASP A 3 -32.41 49.17 24.96
CA ASP A 3 -32.89 50.15 23.97
C ASP A 3 -32.28 50.00 22.56
N HIS A 4 -31.46 48.97 22.34
CA HIS A 4 -30.87 48.74 21.02
C HIS A 4 -31.96 48.23 20.06
N PRO A 5 -32.06 48.73 18.82
CA PRO A 5 -33.12 48.34 17.88
C PRO A 5 -33.16 46.83 17.61
N ASP A 6 -32.02 46.15 17.72
CA ASP A 6 -31.92 44.69 17.52
C ASP A 6 -32.18 43.84 18.77
N TYR A 7 -32.48 44.43 19.93
CA TYR A 7 -32.66 43.65 21.17
C TYR A 7 -33.73 42.56 21.01
N TRP A 8 -34.92 42.95 20.54
CA TRP A 8 -36.05 42.03 20.33
C TRP A 8 -35.83 41.09 19.15
N SER A 9 -35.16 41.56 18.10
CA SER A 9 -34.81 40.71 16.97
C SER A 9 -33.84 39.61 17.40
N VAL A 10 -32.86 39.90 18.27
CA VAL A 10 -31.95 38.91 18.87
C VAL A 10 -32.71 37.92 19.75
N LEU A 11 -33.68 38.38 20.55
CA LEU A 11 -34.49 37.51 21.39
C LEU A 11 -35.33 36.51 20.54
N LEU A 12 -36.06 37.01 19.55
CA LEU A 12 -36.80 36.18 18.58
C LEU A 12 -35.86 35.28 17.78
N ASN A 13 -34.64 35.74 17.51
CA ASN A 13 -33.62 34.95 16.83
C ASN A 13 -33.19 33.74 17.68
N LEU A 14 -33.00 33.92 18.98
CA LEU A 14 -32.65 32.83 19.90
C LEU A 14 -33.79 31.81 20.00
N LEU A 15 -35.02 32.29 20.19
CA LEU A 15 -36.21 31.46 20.31
C LEU A 15 -36.49 30.64 19.05
N SER A 16 -36.40 31.22 17.86
CA SER A 16 -36.59 30.48 16.59
C SER A 16 -35.55 29.37 16.35
N ARG A 17 -34.43 29.36 17.08
CA ARG A 17 -33.41 28.30 17.04
C ARG A 17 -33.58 27.27 18.18
N GLY A 18 -34.59 27.42 19.03
CA GLY A 18 -34.78 26.63 20.24
C GLY A 18 -33.80 26.97 21.37
N LEU A 19 -33.08 28.10 21.29
CA LEU A 19 -32.15 28.56 22.33
C LEU A 19 -32.92 29.31 23.42
N VAL A 20 -33.70 28.56 24.20
CA VAL A 20 -34.62 29.14 25.20
C VAL A 20 -33.89 29.66 26.44
N ASP A 21 -32.85 28.98 26.92
CA ASP A 21 -32.11 29.43 28.11
C ASP A 21 -31.43 30.79 27.92
N PRO A 22 -30.66 31.04 26.82
CA PRO A 22 -30.12 32.36 26.55
C PRO A 22 -31.20 33.43 26.34
N ALA A 23 -32.37 33.05 25.81
CA ALA A 23 -33.48 33.98 25.64
C ALA A 23 -34.11 34.37 26.99
N ILE A 24 -34.25 33.42 27.91
CA ILE A 24 -34.68 33.70 29.29
C ILE A 24 -33.68 34.63 29.97
N GLU A 25 -32.38 34.31 29.92
CA GLU A 25 -31.33 35.14 30.53
C GLU A 25 -31.34 36.58 29.99
N LEU A 26 -31.50 36.74 28.67
CA LEU A 26 -31.60 38.05 28.03
C LEU A 26 -32.84 38.81 28.51
N LEU A 27 -34.00 38.15 28.57
CA LEU A 27 -35.25 38.75 29.04
C LEU A 27 -35.19 39.13 30.53
N GLU A 28 -34.54 38.33 31.36
CA GLU A 28 -34.36 38.60 32.79
C GLU A 28 -33.44 39.81 33.05
N CYS A 29 -32.57 40.15 32.10
CA CYS A 29 -31.71 41.34 32.18
C CYS A 29 -32.41 42.64 31.76
N HIS A 30 -33.65 42.57 31.26
CA HIS A 30 -34.43 43.74 30.88
C HIS A 30 -34.83 44.55 32.13
N SER A 31 -34.69 45.87 32.13
CA SER A 31 -34.98 46.75 33.28
C SER A 31 -36.41 46.63 33.81
N LYS A 32 -37.37 46.40 32.90
CA LYS A 32 -38.78 46.15 33.21
C LYS A 32 -39.07 44.74 33.76
N HIS A 33 -38.09 43.83 33.71
CA HIS A 33 -38.12 42.53 34.38
C HIS A 33 -37.65 42.69 35.84
N THR A 34 -38.45 43.35 36.68
CA THR A 34 -38.08 43.70 38.06
C THR A 34 -38.12 42.49 39.01
N LYS A 35 -36.95 42.09 39.53
CA LYS A 35 -36.78 41.26 40.74
C LYS A 35 -36.47 42.20 41.94
N SER A 36 -36.90 41.86 43.16
CA SER A 36 -36.49 42.57 44.39
C SER A 36 -34.99 42.44 44.61
N ASP A 37 -34.43 43.35 45.42
CA ASP A 37 -33.03 43.30 45.87
C ASP A 37 -32.67 42.01 46.64
N ASP A 38 -33.65 41.22 47.09
CA ASP A 38 -33.49 39.93 47.77
C ASP A 38 -33.65 38.72 46.82
N GLY A 39 -33.85 38.96 45.52
CA GLY A 39 -34.10 37.92 44.52
C GLY A 39 -35.54 37.39 44.48
N GLU A 40 -36.44 37.95 45.30
CA GLU A 40 -37.88 37.64 45.28
C GLU A 40 -38.62 38.58 44.33
N ILE A 41 -39.68 38.11 43.65
CA ILE A 41 -40.45 38.95 42.72
C ILE A 41 -41.26 39.98 43.53
N LEU A 42 -41.04 41.30 43.32
CA LEU A 42 -41.64 42.40 44.14
C LEU A 42 -43.16 42.54 44.01
N PHE A 43 -43.80 41.81 43.11
CA PHE A 43 -45.23 41.88 42.91
C PHE A 43 -45.88 40.60 43.40
N SER A 44 -46.81 40.75 44.35
CA SER A 44 -47.54 39.65 44.99
C SER A 44 -48.50 38.91 44.05
N ASN A 45 -48.61 39.33 42.79
CA ASN A 45 -49.38 38.64 41.76
C ASN A 45 -48.52 38.51 40.50
N TYR A 46 -48.34 37.27 40.04
CA TYR A 46 -47.68 36.92 38.78
C TYR A 46 -48.36 37.54 37.54
N ASP A 47 -49.60 38.02 37.70
CA ASP A 47 -50.47 38.52 36.62
C ASP A 47 -50.22 39.98 36.20
N ASP A 48 -49.43 40.78 36.95
CA ASP A 48 -49.34 42.22 36.71
C ASP A 48 -48.11 42.68 35.89
N ASN A 49 -47.03 41.86 35.80
CA ASN A 49 -45.85 42.20 35.00
C ASN A 49 -45.71 41.29 33.76
N PRO A 50 -45.93 41.81 32.53
CA PRO A 50 -45.88 41.01 31.31
C PRO A 50 -44.50 40.44 31.00
N TYR A 51 -43.40 41.04 31.47
CA TYR A 51 -42.04 40.53 31.28
C TYR A 51 -41.78 39.28 32.12
N VAL A 52 -42.26 39.29 33.37
CA VAL A 52 -42.15 38.13 34.27
C VAL A 52 -43.05 37.01 33.77
N LEU A 53 -44.27 37.33 33.34
CA LEU A 53 -45.20 36.39 32.75
C LEU A 53 -44.58 35.65 31.54
N VAL A 54 -44.02 36.38 30.57
CA VAL A 54 -43.37 35.77 29.40
C VAL A 54 -42.12 34.96 29.81
N GLY A 55 -41.35 35.44 30.79
CA GLY A 55 -40.24 34.69 31.38
C GLY A 55 -40.68 33.35 31.98
N GLU A 56 -41.80 33.32 32.71
CA GLU A 56 -42.37 32.10 33.28
C GLU A 56 -42.98 31.18 32.21
N LEU A 57 -43.56 31.72 31.13
CA LEU A 57 -43.97 30.92 29.97
C LEU A 57 -42.77 30.20 29.34
N LEU A 58 -41.66 30.91 29.14
CA LEU A 58 -40.43 30.32 28.59
C LEU A 58 -39.81 29.27 29.54
N LYS A 59 -39.80 29.54 30.85
CA LYS A 59 -39.31 28.57 31.87
C LYS A 59 -40.18 27.33 31.98
N SER A 60 -41.50 27.50 31.88
CA SER A 60 -42.48 26.41 31.94
C SER A 60 -42.66 25.66 30.61
N MET A 61 -41.91 26.04 29.56
CA MET A 61 -41.90 25.33 28.29
C MET A 61 -41.53 23.86 28.51
N PRO A 62 -42.34 22.90 28.02
CA PRO A 62 -42.02 21.49 28.14
C PRO A 62 -40.66 21.18 27.49
N ARG A 63 -39.74 20.58 28.24
CA ARG A 63 -38.39 20.21 27.74
C ARG A 63 -38.27 18.72 27.53
N PHE A 64 -37.50 18.34 26.51
CA PHE A 64 -37.16 16.94 26.25
C PHE A 64 -35.92 16.55 27.04
N TYR A 65 -36.10 15.70 28.06
CA TYR A 65 -34.98 15.01 28.73
C TYR A 65 -34.88 13.58 28.20
N ARG A 66 -33.65 13.06 28.08
CA ARG A 66 -33.42 11.65 27.70
C ARG A 66 -34.21 10.75 28.66
N GLY A 67 -35.14 9.96 28.11
CA GLY A 67 -35.97 9.00 28.85
C GLY A 67 -37.42 9.43 29.11
N HIS A 68 -37.79 10.68 28.84
CA HIS A 68 -39.19 11.12 28.87
C HIS A 68 -39.84 11.02 27.47
N LYS A 69 -41.00 10.38 27.38
CA LYS A 69 -41.78 10.35 26.14
C LYS A 69 -42.35 11.74 25.86
N ARG A 70 -42.50 12.10 24.59
CA ARG A 70 -43.23 13.28 24.11
C ARG A 70 -44.65 13.29 24.71
N SER A 71 -44.86 14.06 25.79
CA SER A 71 -46.18 14.26 26.36
C SER A 71 -46.89 15.34 25.56
N ARG A 72 -47.64 14.92 24.54
CA ARG A 72 -48.50 15.81 23.76
C ARG A 72 -49.43 16.67 24.65
N PRO A 73 -50.01 16.16 25.75
CA PRO A 73 -50.83 16.97 26.65
C PRO A 73 -50.11 18.17 27.26
N ASP A 74 -48.84 18.01 27.67
CA ASP A 74 -48.08 19.10 28.31
C ASP A 74 -47.79 20.23 27.32
N TRP A 75 -47.46 19.87 26.07
CA TRP A 75 -47.29 20.82 24.98
C TRP A 75 -48.58 21.52 24.60
N THR A 76 -49.70 20.81 24.48
CA THR A 76 -51.00 21.42 24.17
C THR A 76 -51.44 22.37 25.28
N ASN A 77 -51.27 21.99 26.55
CA ASN A 77 -51.62 22.85 27.68
C ASN A 77 -50.73 24.10 27.72
N TRP A 78 -49.41 23.95 27.53
CA TRP A 78 -48.50 25.08 27.45
C TRP A 78 -48.84 26.03 26.30
N HIS A 79 -49.18 25.50 25.12
CA HIS A 79 -49.57 26.29 23.96
C HIS A 79 -50.87 27.08 24.20
N SER A 80 -51.90 26.44 24.78
CA SER A 80 -53.14 27.13 25.16
C SER A 80 -52.91 28.24 26.20
N ARG A 81 -51.92 28.09 27.08
CA ARG A 81 -51.51 29.18 27.99
C ARG A 81 -50.87 30.33 27.22
N CYS A 82 -49.98 30.06 26.27
CA CYS A 82 -49.40 31.10 25.41
C CYS A 82 -50.48 31.86 24.61
N GLU A 83 -51.44 31.15 24.03
CA GLU A 83 -52.58 31.77 23.31
C GLU A 83 -53.45 32.64 24.22
N ALA A 84 -53.76 32.16 25.43
CA ALA A 84 -54.59 32.89 26.38
C ALA A 84 -53.99 34.27 26.75
N TYR A 85 -52.67 34.35 26.87
CA TYR A 85 -51.97 35.60 27.23
C TYR A 85 -51.68 36.52 26.04
N TYR A 86 -51.99 36.11 24.80
CA TYR A 86 -51.72 36.94 23.62
C TYR A 86 -52.55 38.23 23.61
N GLU A 87 -53.83 38.16 23.97
CA GLU A 87 -54.74 39.31 24.04
C GLU A 87 -54.36 40.28 25.17
N ASP A 88 -53.82 39.76 26.28
CA ASP A 88 -53.38 40.57 27.42
C ASP A 88 -52.11 41.39 27.12
N LEU A 89 -51.39 41.05 26.04
CA LEU A 89 -50.13 41.69 25.64
C LEU A 89 -50.28 42.71 24.51
N LEU A 90 -51.50 43.12 24.14
CA LEU A 90 -51.73 44.13 23.09
C LEU A 90 -50.99 45.45 23.34
N ALA A 91 -50.75 45.82 24.60
CA ALA A 91 -50.01 47.02 24.99
C ALA A 91 -48.48 46.89 24.86
N TYR A 92 -47.95 45.68 24.63
CA TYR A 92 -46.53 45.35 24.59
C TYR A 92 -46.19 44.61 23.29
N PRO A 93 -46.04 45.32 22.16
CA PRO A 93 -45.89 44.71 20.84
C PRO A 93 -44.73 43.72 20.76
N ASP A 94 -43.58 44.05 21.37
CA ASP A 94 -42.40 43.17 21.31
C ASP A 94 -42.58 41.86 22.10
N LEU A 95 -43.25 41.91 23.26
CA LEU A 95 -43.58 40.72 24.05
C LEU A 95 -44.71 39.91 23.40
N ARG A 96 -45.64 40.59 22.75
CA ARG A 96 -46.68 39.97 21.94
C ARG A 96 -46.06 39.17 20.79
N ASP A 97 -45.07 39.69 20.09
CA ASP A 97 -44.38 38.96 19.02
C ASP A 97 -43.64 37.72 19.54
N VAL A 98 -43.06 37.82 20.75
CA VAL A 98 -42.48 36.65 21.45
C VAL A 98 -43.56 35.61 21.72
N VAL A 99 -44.69 35.98 22.34
CA VAL A 99 -45.77 35.04 22.63
C VAL A 99 -46.42 34.49 21.37
N LYS A 100 -46.55 35.30 20.30
CA LYS A 100 -47.03 34.86 18.99
C LYS A 100 -46.17 33.72 18.43
N LEU A 101 -44.84 33.84 18.55
CA LEU A 101 -43.90 32.77 18.18
C LEU A 101 -44.08 31.52 19.06
N LEU A 102 -44.22 31.69 20.38
CA LEU A 102 -44.42 30.55 21.31
C LEU A 102 -45.73 29.80 21.04
N SER A 103 -46.78 30.53 20.63
CA SER A 103 -48.06 30.01 20.17
C SER A 103 -48.03 29.47 18.74
N GLY A 104 -46.86 29.32 18.11
CA GLY A 104 -46.73 28.69 16.79
C GLY A 104 -47.24 29.52 15.61
N GLU A 105 -47.85 30.69 15.85
CA GLU A 105 -48.32 31.64 14.83
C GLU A 105 -47.15 32.47 14.24
N MET A 106 -46.10 31.78 13.80
CA MET A 106 -44.97 32.44 13.14
C MET A 106 -45.35 32.75 11.69
N GLU A 107 -45.51 34.03 11.37
CA GLU A 107 -45.46 34.45 9.96
C GLU A 107 -44.05 34.13 9.42
N PRO A 108 -43.93 33.60 8.19
CA PRO A 108 -42.63 33.27 7.63
C PRO A 108 -41.78 34.54 7.58
N ILE A 109 -40.78 34.61 8.46
CA ILE A 109 -39.84 35.73 8.50
C ILE A 109 -39.00 35.61 7.23
N SER A 110 -39.29 36.48 6.26
CA SER A 110 -38.77 36.42 4.89
C SER A 110 -37.24 36.38 4.81
N ASP A 111 -36.54 36.85 5.84
CA ASP A 111 -35.08 36.92 5.88
C ASP A 111 -34.41 35.67 6.47
N TYR A 112 -35.18 34.70 6.97
CA TYR A 112 -34.64 33.48 7.56
C TYR A 112 -34.56 32.34 6.54
N PRO A 113 -33.47 31.54 6.58
CA PRO A 113 -33.34 30.40 5.69
C PRO A 113 -34.41 29.34 5.97
N TRP A 114 -34.78 28.57 4.95
CA TRP A 114 -35.88 27.60 5.00
C TRP A 114 -35.80 26.65 6.21
N TYR A 115 -34.61 26.13 6.52
CA TYR A 115 -34.42 25.14 7.58
C TYR A 115 -34.72 25.73 8.96
N ARG A 116 -34.50 27.03 9.14
CA ARG A 116 -34.78 27.71 10.41
C ARG A 116 -36.29 27.88 10.60
N GLN A 117 -36.99 28.25 9.53
CA GLN A 117 -38.45 28.35 9.54
C GLN A 117 -39.08 26.98 9.82
N ALA A 118 -38.58 25.93 9.15
CA ALA A 118 -39.02 24.55 9.39
C ALA A 118 -38.77 24.09 10.84
N ILE A 119 -37.57 24.34 11.38
CA ILE A 119 -37.24 23.99 12.78
C ILE A 119 -38.16 24.75 13.74
N ALA A 120 -38.32 26.07 13.57
CA ALA A 120 -39.20 26.87 14.43
C ALA A 120 -40.65 26.37 14.36
N PHE A 121 -41.15 26.06 13.16
CA PHE A 121 -42.48 25.52 12.97
C PHE A 121 -42.64 24.17 13.67
N VAL A 122 -41.74 23.21 13.43
CA VAL A 122 -41.75 21.90 14.10
C VAL A 122 -41.70 22.06 15.60
N PHE A 123 -40.84 22.96 16.10
CA PHE A 123 -40.59 23.15 17.52
C PHE A 123 -41.79 23.74 18.28
N TYR A 124 -42.46 24.76 17.72
CA TYR A 124 -43.56 25.45 18.39
C TYR A 124 -44.96 24.93 18.04
N ASN A 125 -45.16 24.39 16.83
CA ASN A 125 -46.48 23.91 16.42
C ASN A 125 -46.67 22.41 16.68
N LYS A 126 -45.65 21.58 16.39
CA LYS A 126 -45.80 20.12 16.41
C LYS A 126 -44.53 19.38 16.82
N PRO A 127 -44.00 19.58 18.04
CA PRO A 127 -42.74 18.94 18.49
C PRO A 127 -42.87 17.42 18.68
N TRP A 128 -44.08 16.87 18.58
CA TRP A 128 -44.37 15.44 18.64
C TRP A 128 -44.34 14.74 17.28
N MET A 129 -44.13 15.44 16.17
CA MET A 129 -44.14 14.87 14.81
C MET A 129 -43.14 13.75 14.63
N ASP A 130 -43.52 12.72 13.86
CA ASP A 130 -42.58 11.69 13.44
C ASP A 130 -41.59 12.21 12.38
N ALA A 131 -40.60 11.38 12.03
CA ALA A 131 -39.54 11.80 11.09
C ALA A 131 -40.07 12.11 9.69
N LEU A 132 -41.15 11.45 9.26
CA LEU A 132 -41.75 11.64 7.94
C LEU A 132 -42.49 12.98 7.87
N GLU A 133 -43.27 13.29 8.90
CA GLU A 133 -43.98 14.57 9.03
C GLU A 133 -42.99 15.75 9.10
N VAL A 134 -41.88 15.61 9.85
CA VAL A 134 -40.81 16.62 9.89
C VAL A 134 -40.19 16.82 8.51
N SER A 135 -39.93 15.72 7.77
CA SER A 135 -39.38 15.79 6.41
C SER A 135 -40.31 16.52 5.44
N GLN A 136 -41.60 16.21 5.46
CA GLN A 136 -42.59 16.87 4.60
C GLN A 136 -42.65 18.37 4.86
N GLU A 137 -42.65 18.77 6.14
CA GLU A 137 -42.70 20.19 6.50
C GLU A 137 -41.42 20.93 6.11
N ALA A 138 -40.26 20.34 6.37
CA ALA A 138 -38.98 20.84 5.91
C ALA A 138 -38.96 21.08 4.38
N THR A 139 -39.52 20.14 3.62
CA THR A 139 -39.64 20.22 2.16
C THR A 139 -40.55 21.37 1.73
N ASN A 140 -41.69 21.56 2.41
CA ASN A 140 -42.62 22.65 2.10
C ASN A 140 -41.94 24.01 2.26
N HIS A 141 -41.23 24.22 3.38
CA HIS A 141 -40.48 25.45 3.62
C HIS A 141 -39.35 25.66 2.61
N TYR A 142 -38.63 24.60 2.21
CA TYR A 142 -37.62 24.68 1.17
C TYR A 142 -38.20 25.11 -0.18
N VAL A 143 -39.29 24.47 -0.63
CA VAL A 143 -39.96 24.80 -1.90
C VAL A 143 -40.49 26.24 -1.89
N GLN A 144 -41.00 26.71 -0.76
CA GLN A 144 -41.43 28.10 -0.61
C GLN A 144 -40.26 29.08 -0.74
N GLU A 145 -39.13 28.80 -0.10
CA GLU A 145 -37.93 29.64 -0.21
C GLU A 145 -37.36 29.63 -1.63
N GLN A 146 -37.32 28.47 -2.30
CA GLN A 146 -36.85 28.39 -3.69
C GLN A 146 -37.72 29.22 -4.64
N LYS A 147 -39.05 29.17 -4.50
CA LYS A 147 -39.96 30.06 -5.26
C LYS A 147 -39.67 31.55 -5.02
N ASN A 148 -39.14 31.92 -3.84
CA ASN A 148 -38.72 33.29 -3.54
C ASN A 148 -37.31 33.60 -4.06
N LYS A 149 -36.39 32.63 -4.05
CA LYS A 149 -35.02 32.74 -4.59
C LYS A 149 -35.00 32.81 -6.12
N GLU A 150 -35.82 32.02 -6.81
CA GLU A 150 -35.99 32.09 -8.27
C GLU A 150 -36.47 33.47 -8.73
N ARG A 151 -37.26 34.17 -7.90
CA ARG A 151 -37.68 35.55 -8.16
C ARG A 151 -36.58 36.58 -7.92
N THR A 152 -35.55 36.26 -7.14
CA THR A 152 -34.48 37.18 -6.71
C THR A 152 -33.11 36.85 -7.28
N GLY A 153 -32.93 35.70 -7.94
CA GLY A 153 -31.69 35.27 -8.59
C GLY A 153 -30.60 34.76 -7.63
N ALA A 154 -30.93 34.46 -6.38
CA ALA A 154 -29.97 33.98 -5.38
C ALA A 154 -29.74 32.46 -5.51
N GLY A 155 -28.48 32.04 -5.62
CA GLY A 155 -28.11 30.61 -5.66
C GLY A 155 -28.28 29.92 -4.31
N GLY A 156 -28.66 28.63 -4.33
CA GLY A 156 -28.77 27.78 -3.14
C GLY A 156 -27.40 27.30 -2.61
N HIS A 157 -27.35 26.90 -1.33
CA HIS A 157 -26.15 26.32 -0.74
C HIS A 157 -26.16 24.78 -0.92
N ILE A 158 -25.01 24.15 -1.20
CA ILE A 158 -24.88 22.69 -1.40
C ILE A 158 -25.53 21.87 -0.27
N PHE A 159 -25.36 22.27 0.99
CA PHE A 159 -26.01 21.58 2.11
C PHE A 159 -27.53 21.57 2.03
N ASP A 160 -28.18 22.59 1.45
CA ASP A 160 -29.64 22.60 1.28
C ASP A 160 -30.09 21.45 0.38
N GLU A 161 -29.32 21.19 -0.69
CA GLU A 161 -29.54 20.10 -1.63
C GLU A 161 -29.32 18.73 -0.98
N ILE A 162 -28.25 18.60 -0.18
CA ILE A 162 -27.99 17.37 0.61
C ILE A 162 -29.12 17.08 1.59
N PHE A 163 -29.59 18.10 2.32
CA PHE A 163 -30.72 17.96 3.24
C PHE A 163 -31.99 17.57 2.50
N LEU A 164 -32.25 18.18 1.35
CA LEU A 164 -33.40 17.85 0.52
C LEU A 164 -33.35 16.39 0.09
N TYR A 165 -32.21 15.90 -0.42
CA TYR A 165 -32.06 14.49 -0.79
C TYR A 165 -32.32 13.56 0.40
N CYS A 166 -31.72 13.84 1.57
CA CYS A 166 -31.92 13.03 2.76
C CYS A 166 -33.39 12.98 3.22
N MET A 167 -34.10 14.09 3.09
CA MET A 167 -35.49 14.22 3.56
C MET A 167 -36.50 13.66 2.55
N THR A 168 -36.33 13.93 1.25
CA THR A 168 -37.38 13.72 0.23
C THR A 168 -37.16 12.52 -0.67
N GLN A 169 -35.94 12.31 -1.14
CA GLN A 169 -35.61 11.36 -2.20
C GLN A 169 -34.86 10.13 -1.68
N GLY A 170 -34.42 10.18 -0.41
CA GLY A 170 -33.69 9.12 0.25
C GLY A 170 -32.18 9.16 0.01
N HIS A 171 -31.46 8.41 0.84
CA HIS A 171 -29.99 8.40 0.86
C HIS A 171 -29.35 7.88 -0.44
N MET A 172 -30.05 7.02 -1.21
CA MET A 172 -29.54 6.51 -2.49
C MET A 172 -29.40 7.60 -3.55
N HIS A 173 -30.36 8.52 -3.63
CA HIS A 173 -30.25 9.63 -4.57
C HIS A 173 -29.09 10.55 -4.22
N LEU A 174 -28.88 10.81 -2.92
CA LEU A 174 -27.70 11.52 -2.44
C LEU A 174 -26.41 10.81 -2.89
N ILE A 175 -26.31 9.49 -2.76
CA ILE A 175 -25.11 8.73 -3.15
C ILE A 175 -24.76 8.92 -4.64
N LEU A 176 -25.76 9.05 -5.51
CA LEU A 176 -25.55 9.23 -6.95
C LEU A 176 -25.07 10.64 -7.30
N GLU A 177 -25.53 11.65 -6.56
CA GLU A 177 -25.24 13.05 -6.85
C GLU A 177 -24.08 13.63 -6.03
N ILE A 178 -23.71 13.02 -4.91
CA ILE A 178 -22.76 13.62 -3.96
C ILE A 178 -21.38 13.93 -4.55
N ASP A 179 -20.96 13.22 -5.59
CA ASP A 179 -19.70 13.52 -6.29
C ASP A 179 -19.76 14.86 -7.04
N SER A 180 -20.91 15.21 -7.62
CA SER A 180 -21.11 16.49 -8.31
C SER A 180 -21.16 17.67 -7.34
N LEU A 181 -21.57 17.41 -6.09
CA LEU A 181 -21.74 18.43 -5.05
C LEU A 181 -20.44 18.89 -4.40
N PHE A 182 -19.39 18.06 -4.41
CA PHE A 182 -18.13 18.37 -3.71
C PHE A 182 -16.92 18.37 -4.67
N PRO A 183 -16.02 19.37 -4.58
CA PRO A 183 -14.81 19.39 -5.39
C PRO A 183 -13.77 18.34 -4.97
N SER A 184 -13.98 17.64 -3.86
CA SER A 184 -13.07 16.63 -3.32
C SER A 184 -13.86 15.40 -2.89
N LEU A 185 -13.33 14.23 -3.23
CA LEU A 185 -13.88 12.92 -2.87
C LEU A 185 -13.82 12.57 -1.37
N PHE A 186 -13.21 13.41 -0.52
CA PHE A 186 -13.13 13.16 0.92
C PHE A 186 -14.51 13.05 1.58
N VAL A 187 -15.40 14.02 1.33
CA VAL A 187 -16.75 14.03 1.92
C VAL A 187 -17.61 12.92 1.31
N PRO A 188 -17.72 12.76 -0.04
CA PRO A 188 -18.40 11.64 -0.66
C PRO A 188 -17.97 10.28 -0.07
N CYS A 189 -16.67 10.00 -0.05
CA CYS A 189 -16.12 8.73 0.44
C CYS A 189 -16.55 8.42 1.88
N HIS A 190 -16.38 9.37 2.81
CA HIS A 190 -16.66 9.11 4.21
C HIS A 190 -18.15 9.16 4.57
N LEU A 191 -18.93 9.99 3.88
CA LEU A 191 -20.37 10.02 4.12
C LEU A 191 -21.02 8.73 3.65
N ILE A 192 -20.65 8.23 2.48
CA ILE A 192 -21.15 6.97 1.94
C ILE A 192 -20.74 5.80 2.84
N ASP A 193 -19.47 5.75 3.25
CA ASP A 193 -18.97 4.74 4.18
C ASP A 193 -19.78 4.73 5.49
N LEU A 194 -20.05 5.91 6.06
CA LEU A 194 -20.87 6.06 7.26
C LEU A 194 -22.31 5.59 7.04
N LEU A 195 -22.96 6.05 5.97
CA LEU A 195 -24.37 5.74 5.65
C LEU A 195 -24.60 4.24 5.45
N ILE A 196 -23.64 3.57 4.80
CA ILE A 196 -23.67 2.12 4.60
C ILE A 196 -23.42 1.38 5.92
N HIS A 197 -22.45 1.82 6.74
CA HIS A 197 -22.18 1.21 8.04
C HIS A 197 -23.32 1.38 9.06
N THR A 198 -24.03 2.51 9.03
CA THR A 198 -25.22 2.73 9.87
C THR A 198 -26.47 2.01 9.36
N ARG A 199 -26.40 1.35 8.18
CA ARG A 199 -27.55 0.75 7.50
C ARG A 199 -28.69 1.75 7.27
N ALA A 200 -28.33 3.03 7.08
CA ALA A 200 -29.30 4.08 6.79
C ALA A 200 -29.79 4.04 5.33
N VAL A 201 -29.03 3.35 4.48
CA VAL A 201 -29.31 3.16 3.06
C VAL A 201 -30.03 1.83 2.88
N GLU A 202 -31.25 1.89 2.38
CA GLU A 202 -31.98 0.71 1.91
C GLU A 202 -31.58 0.43 0.46
N ILE A 203 -31.38 -0.84 0.13
CA ILE A 203 -31.10 -1.26 -1.25
C ILE A 203 -32.43 -1.15 -2.02
N PRO A 204 -32.54 -0.29 -3.04
CA PRO A 204 -33.77 -0.20 -3.81
C PRO A 204 -34.04 -1.52 -4.53
N SER A 205 -35.30 -1.81 -4.83
CA SER A 205 -35.62 -2.97 -5.65
C SER A 205 -35.00 -2.81 -7.05
N LYS A 206 -34.83 -3.92 -7.78
CA LYS A 206 -34.23 -3.88 -9.12
C LYS A 206 -35.02 -2.96 -10.06
N ASP A 207 -36.35 -2.98 -9.95
CA ASP A 207 -37.24 -2.14 -10.76
C ASP A 207 -37.09 -0.65 -10.41
N ASP A 208 -36.91 -0.32 -9.12
CA ASP A 208 -36.66 1.06 -8.67
C ASP A 208 -35.27 1.57 -9.11
N MET A 209 -34.26 0.69 -9.11
CA MET A 209 -32.92 1.02 -9.60
C MET A 209 -32.91 1.34 -11.10
N GLU A 210 -33.65 0.59 -11.92
CA GLU A 210 -33.76 0.87 -13.36
C GLU A 210 -34.46 2.22 -13.63
N SER A 211 -35.36 2.65 -12.74
CA SER A 211 -35.98 3.99 -12.81
C SER A 211 -35.06 5.11 -12.33
N LEU A 212 -34.25 4.88 -11.29
CA LEU A 212 -33.34 5.88 -10.72
C LEU A 212 -32.06 6.05 -11.54
N TRP A 213 -31.59 4.96 -12.16
CA TRP A 213 -30.40 4.93 -12.99
C TRP A 213 -30.63 3.99 -14.19
N PRO A 214 -31.15 4.51 -15.32
CA PRO A 214 -31.47 3.70 -16.50
C PRO A 214 -30.28 2.94 -17.09
N ASP A 215 -29.06 3.44 -16.90
CA ASP A 215 -27.83 2.80 -17.40
C ASP A 215 -27.35 1.63 -16.52
N SER A 216 -28.12 1.23 -15.49
CA SER A 216 -27.73 0.21 -14.49
C SER A 216 -28.27 -1.18 -14.84
N VAL A 217 -29.04 -1.29 -15.93
CA VAL A 217 -29.66 -2.53 -16.40
C VAL A 217 -28.59 -3.60 -16.61
N GLY A 218 -28.67 -4.66 -15.81
CA GLY A 218 -27.76 -5.81 -15.86
C GLY A 218 -26.55 -5.74 -14.92
N ILE A 219 -26.45 -4.73 -14.06
CA ILE A 219 -25.41 -4.62 -13.04
C ILE A 219 -25.95 -5.17 -11.71
N ASP A 220 -25.29 -6.18 -11.14
CA ASP A 220 -25.58 -6.62 -9.76
C ASP A 220 -25.14 -5.52 -8.78
N PHE A 221 -26.10 -4.74 -8.29
CA PHE A 221 -25.86 -3.60 -7.42
C PHE A 221 -25.77 -4.05 -5.95
N GLU A 222 -24.55 -4.21 -5.45
CA GLU A 222 -24.28 -4.39 -4.03
C GLU A 222 -23.78 -3.08 -3.43
N LEU A 223 -24.33 -2.65 -2.28
CA LEU A 223 -23.88 -1.44 -1.57
C LEU A 223 -22.37 -1.46 -1.30
N GLU A 224 -21.81 -2.65 -1.03
CA GLU A 224 -20.38 -2.81 -0.82
C GLU A 224 -19.57 -2.45 -2.07
N THR A 225 -20.09 -2.68 -3.28
CA THR A 225 -19.43 -2.30 -4.53
C THR A 225 -19.39 -0.78 -4.69
N ILE A 226 -20.48 -0.08 -4.35
CA ILE A 226 -20.53 1.39 -4.37
C ILE A 226 -19.55 1.95 -3.34
N ARG A 227 -19.59 1.41 -2.12
CA ARG A 227 -18.66 1.75 -1.04
C ARG A 227 -17.22 1.62 -1.50
N GLU A 228 -16.85 0.48 -2.07
CA GLU A 228 -15.50 0.24 -2.58
C GLU A 228 -15.14 1.22 -3.69
N HIS A 229 -16.05 1.54 -4.60
CA HIS A 229 -15.79 2.50 -5.68
C HIS A 229 -15.33 3.86 -5.13
N PHE A 230 -16.12 4.49 -4.24
CA PHE A 230 -15.78 5.80 -3.67
C PHE A 230 -14.49 5.77 -2.81
N ILE A 231 -14.28 4.71 -2.03
CA ILE A 231 -13.06 4.57 -1.23
C ILE A 231 -11.83 4.43 -2.13
N LEU A 232 -11.92 3.65 -3.21
CA LEU A 232 -10.82 3.43 -4.13
C LEU A 232 -10.52 4.66 -4.98
N GLU A 233 -11.54 5.35 -5.48
CA GLU A 233 -11.42 6.63 -6.18
C GLU A 233 -10.72 7.67 -5.29
N TYR A 234 -11.20 7.83 -4.05
CA TYR A 234 -10.59 8.72 -3.09
C TYR A 234 -9.13 8.33 -2.81
N ALA A 235 -8.86 7.04 -2.56
CA ALA A 235 -7.50 6.55 -2.35
C ALA A 235 -6.57 6.81 -3.54
N GLN A 236 -7.07 6.75 -4.77
CA GLN A 236 -6.29 7.06 -5.97
C GLN A 236 -6.05 8.57 -6.14
N SER A 237 -7.00 9.41 -5.71
CA SER A 237 -6.87 10.87 -5.73
C SER A 237 -5.80 11.39 -4.75
N LEU A 238 -5.53 10.64 -3.68
CA LEU A 238 -4.48 10.97 -2.71
C LEU A 238 -3.10 10.86 -3.37
N LYS A 239 -2.48 12.01 -3.66
CA LYS A 239 -1.13 12.06 -4.22
C LYS A 239 -0.14 11.31 -3.33
N MET A 240 0.57 10.36 -3.93
CA MET A 240 1.71 9.64 -3.35
C MET A 240 2.96 10.55 -3.32
N GLY A 241 2.87 11.69 -2.63
CA GLY A 241 3.90 12.75 -2.69
C GLY A 241 5.05 12.61 -1.68
N ASN A 242 4.79 12.07 -0.48
CA ASN A 242 5.77 12.05 0.61
C ASN A 242 6.12 10.62 1.05
N GLN A 243 7.36 10.44 1.56
CA GLN A 243 7.90 9.13 1.98
C GLN A 243 7.05 8.36 3.02
N SER A 244 6.15 9.05 3.72
CA SER A 244 5.23 8.47 4.71
C SER A 244 3.75 8.56 4.33
N SER A 245 3.36 9.45 3.41
CA SER A 245 1.95 9.67 3.07
C SER A 245 1.37 8.55 2.21
N TRP A 246 2.22 7.78 1.52
CA TRP A 246 1.79 6.67 0.65
C TRP A 246 1.07 5.54 1.39
N LEU A 247 1.21 5.45 2.72
CA LEU A 247 0.51 4.44 3.52
C LEU A 247 -0.98 4.75 3.69
N ILE A 248 -1.39 6.03 3.64
CA ILE A 248 -2.78 6.45 3.81
C ILE A 248 -3.67 5.87 2.70
N PRO A 249 -3.38 6.08 1.40
CA PRO A 249 -4.20 5.50 0.34
C PRO A 249 -4.17 3.97 0.35
N ILE A 250 -3.04 3.34 0.71
CA ILE A 250 -2.98 1.88 0.90
C ILE A 250 -3.90 1.43 2.04
N GLY A 251 -4.00 2.21 3.13
CA GLY A 251 -4.93 1.96 4.22
C GLY A 251 -6.39 1.94 3.74
N TYR A 252 -6.78 2.91 2.93
CA TYR A 252 -8.12 2.96 2.31
C TYR A 252 -8.37 1.76 1.39
N MET A 253 -7.45 1.48 0.46
CA MET A 253 -7.58 0.33 -0.45
C MET A 253 -7.69 -0.99 0.30
N ARG A 254 -7.00 -1.14 1.44
CA ARG A 254 -7.08 -2.36 2.26
C ARG A 254 -8.41 -2.53 2.99
N SER A 255 -9.19 -1.46 3.16
CA SER A 255 -10.53 -1.53 3.75
C SER A 255 -11.58 -2.11 2.78
N CYS A 256 -11.21 -2.28 1.51
CA CYS A 256 -12.04 -2.83 0.44
C CYS A 256 -11.73 -4.33 0.22
N PRO A 257 -12.66 -5.26 0.50
CA PRO A 257 -12.41 -6.71 0.37
C PRO A 257 -12.37 -7.27 -1.07
N ARG A 258 -13.06 -6.66 -2.04
CA ARG A 258 -13.18 -7.19 -3.42
C ARG A 258 -12.06 -6.67 -4.32
N ALA A 259 -12.07 -5.37 -4.61
CA ALA A 259 -11.13 -4.72 -5.54
C ALA A 259 -9.87 -4.19 -4.85
N GLY A 260 -9.95 -3.92 -3.54
CA GLY A 260 -8.85 -3.38 -2.73
C GLY A 260 -7.50 -4.09 -2.89
N PRO A 261 -7.42 -5.44 -2.78
CA PRO A 261 -6.16 -6.17 -2.93
C PRO A 261 -5.45 -5.90 -4.27
N PHE A 262 -6.20 -5.78 -5.36
CA PHE A 262 -5.65 -5.51 -6.69
C PHE A 262 -5.10 -4.09 -6.78
N CYS A 263 -5.84 -3.10 -6.26
CA CYS A 263 -5.38 -1.72 -6.19
C CYS A 263 -4.12 -1.56 -5.34
N VAL A 264 -4.03 -2.27 -4.21
CA VAL A 264 -2.81 -2.28 -3.37
C VAL A 264 -1.62 -2.86 -4.14
N ILE A 265 -1.80 -3.99 -4.85
CA ILE A 265 -0.74 -4.58 -5.67
C ILE A 265 -0.24 -3.59 -6.72
N GLU A 266 -1.14 -2.95 -7.45
CA GLU A 266 -0.77 -1.97 -8.48
C GLU A 266 -0.10 -0.73 -7.89
N ALA A 267 -0.57 -0.25 -6.74
CA ALA A 267 0.07 0.87 -6.04
C ALA A 267 1.49 0.50 -5.59
N LEU A 268 1.70 -0.69 -5.03
CA LEU A 268 3.02 -1.16 -4.59
C LEU A 268 4.00 -1.35 -5.75
N LYS A 269 3.52 -1.68 -6.97
CA LYS A 269 4.38 -1.76 -8.17
C LYS A 269 4.93 -0.40 -8.61
N ARG A 270 4.21 0.68 -8.33
CA ARG A 270 4.59 2.05 -8.70
C ARG A 270 5.57 2.67 -7.70
N GLU A 271 5.59 2.17 -6.47
CA GLU A 271 6.45 2.67 -5.41
C GLU A 271 7.90 2.22 -5.59
N ASP A 272 8.85 3.16 -5.46
CA ASP A 272 10.27 2.83 -5.46
C ASP A 272 10.71 2.26 -4.09
N PRO A 273 11.19 1.00 -4.03
CA PRO A 273 11.72 0.39 -2.81
C PRO A 273 13.09 0.94 -2.38
N SER A 274 13.82 1.65 -3.26
CA SER A 274 15.23 2.04 -3.04
C SER A 274 15.44 3.09 -1.94
N ILE A 275 14.37 3.75 -1.50
CA ILE A 275 14.43 4.97 -0.66
C ILE A 275 14.90 4.69 0.79
N SER A 276 14.45 3.60 1.42
CA SER A 276 14.78 3.30 2.81
C SER A 276 14.49 1.85 3.20
N ALA A 277 15.35 1.26 4.05
CA ALA A 277 15.12 -0.07 4.62
C ALA A 277 13.78 -0.17 5.38
N SER A 278 13.36 0.89 6.07
CA SER A 278 12.06 0.91 6.77
C SER A 278 10.88 0.83 5.79
N LYS A 279 10.99 1.47 4.63
CA LYS A 279 9.97 1.41 3.58
C LYS A 279 9.84 -0.01 3.02
N VAL A 280 10.97 -0.66 2.75
CA VAL A 280 11.00 -2.06 2.30
C VAL A 280 10.29 -2.98 3.29
N THR A 281 10.61 -2.88 4.59
CA THR A 281 9.95 -3.70 5.62
C THR A 281 8.45 -3.48 5.65
N LYS A 282 7.99 -2.23 5.52
CA LYS A 282 6.56 -1.89 5.45
C LYS A 282 5.90 -2.47 4.19
N MET A 283 6.54 -2.34 3.02
CA MET A 283 6.02 -2.92 1.77
C MET A 283 5.87 -4.44 1.87
N LEU A 284 6.89 -5.14 2.39
CA LEU A 284 6.84 -6.59 2.60
C LEU A 284 5.76 -6.99 3.62
N HIS A 285 5.56 -6.20 4.67
CA HIS A 285 4.48 -6.41 5.62
C HIS A 285 3.10 -6.26 4.97
N ILE A 286 2.91 -5.24 4.13
CA ILE A 286 1.67 -5.04 3.37
C ILE A 286 1.44 -6.21 2.40
N CYS A 287 2.47 -6.68 1.69
CA CYS A 287 2.37 -7.88 0.85
C CYS A 287 1.83 -9.08 1.63
N LYS A 288 2.34 -9.34 2.85
CA LYS A 288 1.87 -10.43 3.71
C LYS A 288 0.40 -10.24 4.11
N LEU A 289 -0.01 -9.01 4.44
CA LEU A 289 -1.40 -8.71 4.80
C LEU A 289 -2.36 -8.93 3.62
N VAL A 290 -1.97 -8.51 2.41
CA VAL A 290 -2.76 -8.71 1.19
C VAL A 290 -2.85 -10.20 0.84
N GLU A 291 -1.76 -10.95 0.99
CA GLU A 291 -1.72 -12.40 0.79
C GLU A 291 -2.69 -13.12 1.76
N THR A 292 -2.73 -12.71 3.04
CA THR A 292 -3.68 -13.28 4.01
C THR A 292 -5.13 -12.95 3.69
N ALA A 293 -5.42 -11.73 3.23
CA ALA A 293 -6.77 -11.30 2.86
C ALA A 293 -7.25 -11.94 1.55
N GLY A 294 -6.32 -12.19 0.62
CA GLY A 294 -6.58 -12.80 -0.69
C GLY A 294 -6.41 -14.32 -0.74
N LYS A 295 -6.40 -15.00 0.41
CA LYS A 295 -6.22 -16.46 0.46
C LYS A 295 -7.28 -17.15 -0.40
N ASN A 296 -6.87 -18.13 -1.21
CA ASN A 296 -7.69 -18.82 -2.21
C ASN A 296 -8.04 -17.99 -3.46
N ARG A 297 -7.40 -16.82 -3.67
CA ARG A 297 -7.52 -16.04 -4.91
C ARG A 297 -6.18 -16.04 -5.65
N PRO A 298 -5.97 -16.95 -6.63
CA PRO A 298 -4.66 -17.17 -7.24
C PRO A 298 -4.13 -15.95 -8.01
N ALA A 299 -5.00 -15.05 -8.48
CA ALA A 299 -4.58 -13.80 -9.10
C ALA A 299 -3.89 -12.85 -8.11
N ILE A 300 -4.36 -12.79 -6.85
CA ILE A 300 -3.77 -11.96 -5.79
C ILE A 300 -2.45 -12.57 -5.34
N GLU A 301 -2.39 -13.88 -5.14
CA GLU A 301 -1.17 -14.59 -4.74
C GLU A 301 -0.04 -14.38 -5.77
N ARG A 302 -0.35 -14.50 -7.06
CA ARG A 302 0.60 -14.20 -8.15
C ARG A 302 1.03 -12.73 -8.13
N GLY A 303 0.07 -11.79 -8.01
CA GLY A 303 0.39 -10.37 -7.98
C GLY A 303 1.27 -9.97 -6.78
N VAL A 304 1.05 -10.57 -5.60
CA VAL A 304 1.91 -10.36 -4.42
C VAL A 304 3.31 -10.94 -4.65
N ALA A 305 3.42 -12.13 -5.24
CA ALA A 305 4.70 -12.74 -5.58
C ALA A 305 5.50 -11.87 -6.57
N ASP A 306 4.83 -11.30 -7.57
CA ASP A 306 5.43 -10.38 -8.54
C ASP A 306 5.98 -9.10 -7.87
N VAL A 307 5.21 -8.51 -6.94
CA VAL A 307 5.64 -7.34 -6.17
C VAL A 307 6.84 -7.68 -5.28
N ARG A 308 6.81 -8.81 -4.56
CA ARG A 308 7.95 -9.27 -3.73
C ARG A 308 9.20 -9.50 -4.58
N SER A 309 9.04 -10.12 -5.76
CA SER A 309 10.11 -10.31 -6.73
C SER A 309 10.71 -8.97 -7.18
N LEU A 310 9.87 -7.98 -7.46
CA LEU A 310 10.30 -6.63 -7.85
C LEU A 310 11.08 -5.94 -6.72
N ILE A 311 10.54 -5.95 -5.49
CA ILE A 311 11.19 -5.35 -4.32
C ILE A 311 12.59 -5.94 -4.13
N HIS A 312 12.71 -7.27 -4.14
CA HIS A 312 13.99 -7.95 -3.99
C HIS A 312 14.96 -7.67 -5.14
N ARG A 313 14.47 -7.52 -6.38
CA ARG A 313 15.32 -7.17 -7.54
C ARG A 313 15.90 -5.76 -7.44
N VAL A 314 15.10 -4.78 -7.01
CA VAL A 314 15.56 -3.39 -6.84
C VAL A 314 16.59 -3.29 -5.73
N ILE A 315 16.34 -3.94 -4.59
CA ILE A 315 17.31 -3.97 -3.47
C ILE A 315 18.59 -4.72 -3.90
N GLY A 316 18.44 -5.84 -4.60
CA GLY A 316 19.57 -6.61 -5.15
C GLY A 316 20.46 -5.74 -6.05
N ARG A 317 19.85 -4.98 -6.97
CA ARG A 317 20.59 -4.05 -7.85
C ARG A 317 21.32 -2.97 -7.05
N SER A 318 20.63 -2.31 -6.12
CA SER A 318 21.24 -1.27 -5.29
C SER A 318 22.41 -1.81 -4.45
N LYS A 319 22.28 -3.01 -3.85
CA LYS A 319 23.37 -3.64 -3.09
C LYS A 319 24.54 -4.05 -3.99
N PHE A 320 24.25 -4.48 -5.21
CA PHE A 320 25.26 -4.81 -6.21
C PHE A 320 26.07 -3.58 -6.64
N GLU A 321 25.41 -2.45 -6.91
CA GLU A 321 26.06 -1.18 -7.26
C GLU A 321 26.93 -0.63 -6.11
N ASN A 322 26.52 -0.85 -4.87
CA ASN A 322 27.27 -0.47 -3.67
C ASN A 322 28.43 -1.45 -3.32
N GLY A 323 28.72 -2.44 -4.16
CA GLY A 323 29.80 -3.41 -3.95
C GLY A 323 29.51 -4.47 -2.88
N ASN A 324 28.28 -4.55 -2.35
CA ASN A 324 27.87 -5.59 -1.40
C ASN A 324 27.23 -6.77 -2.15
N TYR A 325 28.09 -7.56 -2.79
CA TYR A 325 27.70 -8.63 -3.69
C TYR A 325 27.02 -9.81 -2.98
N GLY A 326 27.40 -10.13 -1.73
CA GLY A 326 26.77 -11.21 -0.95
C GLY A 326 25.30 -10.91 -0.63
N ALA A 327 25.02 -9.71 -0.12
CA ALA A 327 23.64 -9.28 0.15
C ALA A 327 22.83 -9.13 -1.15
N ALA A 328 23.47 -8.70 -2.25
CA ALA A 328 22.82 -8.62 -3.55
C ALA A 328 22.36 -10.01 -4.04
N LEU A 329 23.24 -11.02 -4.01
CA LEU A 329 22.91 -12.39 -4.41
C LEU A 329 21.81 -13.00 -3.55
N HIS A 330 21.83 -12.75 -2.25
CA HIS A 330 20.75 -13.18 -1.35
C HIS A 330 19.40 -12.62 -1.80
N HIS A 331 19.32 -11.32 -2.10
CA HIS A 331 18.07 -10.72 -2.59
C HIS A 331 17.69 -11.20 -4.00
N TYR A 332 18.64 -11.41 -4.91
CA TYR A 332 18.33 -12.00 -6.21
C TYR A 332 17.80 -13.43 -6.10
N SER A 333 18.29 -14.22 -5.14
CA SER A 333 17.74 -15.55 -4.83
C SER A 333 16.27 -15.46 -4.39
N LEU A 334 15.98 -14.57 -3.43
CA LEU A 334 14.62 -14.34 -2.94
C LEU A 334 13.66 -13.77 -3.99
N SER A 335 14.18 -13.18 -5.07
CA SER A 335 13.35 -12.67 -6.17
C SER A 335 12.67 -13.77 -6.99
N GLY A 336 13.11 -15.02 -6.89
CA GLY A 336 12.58 -16.16 -7.64
C GLY A 336 12.90 -16.13 -9.14
N LYS A 337 13.63 -15.13 -9.66
CA LYS A 337 14.05 -15.05 -11.06
C LYS A 337 15.46 -15.58 -11.26
N THR A 338 15.55 -16.85 -11.65
CA THR A 338 16.82 -17.54 -11.91
C THR A 338 17.69 -16.84 -12.95
N LYS A 339 17.10 -16.17 -13.95
CA LYS A 339 17.85 -15.44 -14.99
C LYS A 339 18.69 -14.30 -14.42
N ASP A 340 18.11 -13.50 -13.52
CA ASP A 340 18.80 -12.35 -12.92
C ASP A 340 19.96 -12.85 -12.03
N LEU A 341 19.69 -13.91 -11.24
CA LEU A 341 20.70 -14.55 -10.40
C LEU A 341 21.87 -15.11 -11.21
N VAL A 342 21.60 -15.80 -12.32
CA VAL A 342 22.64 -16.35 -13.21
C VAL A 342 23.45 -15.24 -13.87
N GLN A 343 22.81 -14.14 -14.33
CA GLN A 343 23.52 -13.01 -14.94
C GLN A 343 24.46 -12.32 -13.95
N VAL A 344 23.98 -12.05 -12.74
CA VAL A 344 24.79 -11.44 -11.67
C VAL A 344 25.93 -12.38 -11.27
N SER A 345 25.66 -13.68 -11.15
CA SER A 345 26.69 -14.69 -10.87
C SER A 345 27.76 -14.72 -11.96
N ASN A 346 27.37 -14.74 -13.24
CA ASN A 346 28.31 -14.70 -14.37
C ASN A 346 29.17 -13.43 -14.34
N HIS A 347 28.56 -12.27 -14.09
CA HIS A 347 29.30 -11.01 -14.01
C HIS A 347 30.33 -11.03 -12.87
N LEU A 348 29.94 -11.53 -11.68
CA LEU A 348 30.87 -11.68 -10.57
C LEU A 348 32.01 -12.65 -10.89
N THR A 349 31.71 -13.78 -11.52
CA THR A 349 32.72 -14.75 -11.93
C THR A 349 33.73 -14.13 -12.91
N THR A 350 33.25 -13.40 -13.91
CA THR A 350 34.08 -12.69 -14.88
C THR A 350 34.94 -11.61 -14.22
N THR A 351 34.32 -10.69 -13.48
CA THR A 351 35.01 -9.54 -12.88
C THR A 351 36.07 -10.01 -11.88
N TYR A 352 35.73 -11.01 -11.06
CA TYR A 352 36.69 -11.60 -10.13
C TYR A 352 37.86 -12.25 -10.87
N TYR A 353 37.58 -13.07 -11.89
CA TYR A 353 38.62 -13.76 -12.65
C TYR A 353 39.63 -12.78 -13.28
N HIS A 354 39.15 -11.71 -13.93
CA HIS A 354 40.04 -10.70 -14.49
C HIS A 354 40.84 -9.94 -13.42
N SER A 355 40.26 -9.70 -12.24
CA SER A 355 40.97 -9.05 -11.14
C SER A 355 42.02 -9.97 -10.46
N SER A 356 41.74 -11.26 -10.37
CA SER A 356 42.63 -12.27 -9.78
C SER A 356 43.85 -12.54 -10.67
N LEU A 357 43.67 -12.46 -11.99
CA LEU A 357 44.77 -12.50 -12.98
C LEU A 357 45.73 -11.31 -12.84
N ALA A 358 45.21 -10.13 -12.51
CA ALA A 358 46.02 -8.92 -12.39
C ALA A 358 46.82 -8.89 -11.07
N HIS A 359 46.24 -9.35 -9.96
CA HIS A 359 46.90 -9.36 -8.64
C HIS A 359 46.50 -10.58 -7.79
N PRO A 360 47.31 -11.67 -7.78
CA PRO A 360 47.03 -12.91 -7.06
C PRO A 360 46.93 -12.77 -5.52
N SER A 361 47.47 -11.68 -4.96
CA SER A 361 47.61 -11.46 -3.52
C SER A 361 46.64 -10.43 -2.93
N SER A 362 45.91 -9.64 -3.73
CA SER A 362 45.03 -8.56 -3.25
C SER A 362 43.55 -8.68 -3.62
N GLY A 363 43.17 -9.64 -4.47
CA GLY A 363 41.81 -9.77 -5.02
C GLY A 363 40.75 -10.47 -4.15
N LEU A 364 41.10 -10.96 -2.96
CA LEU A 364 40.25 -11.90 -2.20
C LEU A 364 39.17 -11.26 -1.29
N GLN A 365 39.28 -9.98 -0.94
CA GLN A 365 38.39 -9.35 0.06
C GLN A 365 36.91 -9.21 -0.35
N PRO A 366 36.55 -8.89 -1.61
CA PRO A 366 35.14 -8.79 -2.00
C PRO A 366 34.39 -10.12 -1.86
N ILE A 367 35.11 -11.25 -1.99
CA ILE A 367 34.56 -12.60 -2.03
C ILE A 367 34.25 -13.20 -0.65
N GLU A 368 34.90 -12.73 0.42
CA GLU A 368 34.62 -13.23 1.78
C GLU A 368 33.17 -12.95 2.16
N SER A 369 32.68 -11.74 1.89
CA SER A 369 31.27 -11.37 2.08
C SER A 369 30.30 -12.15 1.18
N VAL A 370 30.74 -12.52 -0.03
CA VAL A 370 29.92 -13.29 -0.97
C VAL A 370 29.82 -14.71 -0.44
N LEU A 371 30.93 -15.36 -0.08
CA LEU A 371 30.99 -16.73 0.41
C LEU A 371 30.45 -16.93 1.83
N GLU A 372 30.45 -15.91 2.69
CA GLU A 372 29.68 -15.93 3.93
C GLU A 372 28.17 -16.03 3.64
N ALA A 373 27.69 -15.34 2.61
CA ALA A 373 26.31 -15.48 2.15
C ALA A 373 26.04 -16.84 1.45
N PHE A 374 27.06 -17.53 0.91
CA PHE A 374 26.92 -18.88 0.33
C PHE A 374 26.51 -19.93 1.37
N GLY A 375 26.99 -19.82 2.61
CA GLY A 375 26.67 -20.79 3.66
C GLY A 375 25.20 -20.84 4.07
N CYS A 376 24.39 -19.88 3.61
CA CYS A 376 23.01 -19.68 4.06
C CYS A 376 21.92 -20.16 3.08
N HIS A 377 22.24 -20.74 1.91
CA HIS A 377 21.21 -21.11 0.93
C HIS A 377 21.45 -22.46 0.21
N PRO A 378 20.43 -23.34 0.11
CA PRO A 378 20.60 -24.72 -0.36
C PRO A 378 20.68 -24.92 -1.89
N GLN A 379 20.44 -23.89 -2.70
CA GLN A 379 20.48 -23.99 -4.17
C GLN A 379 20.99 -22.68 -4.79
N PHE A 380 22.23 -22.66 -5.25
CA PHE A 380 22.80 -21.56 -6.02
C PHE A 380 23.23 -22.05 -7.42
N PRO A 381 23.37 -21.13 -8.40
CA PRO A 381 23.84 -21.46 -9.72
C PRO A 381 25.26 -22.07 -9.70
N PRO A 382 25.58 -23.01 -10.63
CA PRO A 382 26.88 -23.70 -10.68
C PRO A 382 28.09 -22.75 -10.84
N GLN A 383 27.87 -21.51 -11.30
CA GLN A 383 28.92 -20.51 -11.47
C GLN A 383 29.45 -19.94 -10.15
N LEU A 384 28.64 -19.97 -9.11
CA LEU A 384 29.04 -19.58 -7.76
C LEU A 384 29.86 -20.69 -7.10
N GLU A 385 29.46 -21.96 -7.27
CA GLU A 385 30.23 -23.13 -6.80
C GLU A 385 31.65 -23.14 -7.37
N LEU A 386 31.79 -22.78 -8.65
CA LEU A 386 33.09 -22.60 -9.30
C LEU A 386 33.98 -21.58 -8.58
N LEU A 387 33.43 -20.43 -8.20
CA LEU A 387 34.19 -19.39 -7.49
C LEU A 387 34.65 -19.88 -6.11
N ALA A 388 33.82 -20.67 -5.43
CA ALA A 388 34.19 -21.28 -4.15
C ALA A 388 35.36 -22.26 -4.32
N LYS A 389 35.31 -23.15 -5.32
CA LYS A 389 36.40 -24.11 -5.61
C LYS A 389 37.67 -23.43 -6.13
N TYR A 390 37.54 -22.39 -6.94
CA TYR A 390 38.71 -21.61 -7.39
C TYR A 390 39.39 -20.88 -6.22
N ARG A 391 38.63 -20.34 -5.26
CA ARG A 391 39.21 -19.79 -4.01
C ARG A 391 39.95 -20.88 -3.22
N GLU A 392 39.36 -22.06 -3.10
CA GLU A 392 40.00 -23.18 -2.41
C GLU A 392 41.32 -23.56 -3.09
N LEU A 393 41.37 -23.55 -4.43
CA LEU A 393 42.60 -23.76 -5.21
C LEU A 393 43.67 -22.70 -4.88
N VAL A 394 43.32 -21.42 -4.95
CA VAL A 394 44.27 -20.32 -4.65
C VAL A 394 44.78 -20.41 -3.21
N ARG A 395 43.89 -20.70 -2.25
CA ARG A 395 44.24 -20.81 -0.83
C ARG A 395 45.15 -22.01 -0.56
N SER A 396 44.79 -23.19 -1.07
CA SER A 396 45.57 -24.41 -0.89
C SER A 396 46.95 -24.32 -1.56
N PHE A 397 47.03 -23.68 -2.73
CA PHE A 397 48.29 -23.44 -3.42
C PHE A 397 49.21 -22.49 -2.65
N ASN A 398 48.68 -21.38 -2.14
CA ASN A 398 49.42 -20.43 -1.31
C ASN A 398 49.87 -21.05 0.03
N GLN A 399 49.08 -21.96 0.59
CA GLN A 399 49.42 -22.71 1.80
C GLN A 399 50.39 -23.87 1.55
N LYS A 400 50.87 -24.07 0.31
CA LYS A 400 51.74 -25.16 -0.12
C LYS A 400 51.16 -26.56 0.10
N ASN A 401 49.83 -26.66 0.19
CA ASN A 401 49.13 -27.95 0.26
C ASN A 401 48.86 -28.45 -1.17
N TYR A 402 49.91 -28.95 -1.81
CA TYR A 402 49.92 -29.26 -3.24
C TYR A 402 49.01 -30.43 -3.63
N GLU A 403 48.82 -31.43 -2.75
CA GLU A 403 47.93 -32.57 -2.98
C GLU A 403 46.46 -32.13 -3.08
N VAL A 404 46.02 -31.29 -2.13
CA VAL A 404 44.66 -30.71 -2.15
C VAL A 404 44.51 -29.74 -3.32
N SER A 405 45.54 -28.94 -3.62
CA SER A 405 45.53 -28.02 -4.77
C SER A 405 45.32 -28.76 -6.09
N CYS A 406 46.02 -29.88 -6.30
CA CYS A 406 45.87 -30.71 -7.50
C CYS A 406 44.45 -31.28 -7.64
N ARG A 407 43.88 -31.83 -6.56
CA ARG A 407 42.52 -32.37 -6.58
C ARG A 407 41.48 -31.28 -6.89
N VAL A 408 41.59 -30.13 -6.23
CA VAL A 408 40.66 -29.01 -6.44
C VAL A 408 40.85 -28.39 -7.84
N ALA A 409 42.06 -28.37 -8.41
CA ALA A 409 42.29 -27.95 -9.79
C ALA A 409 41.60 -28.88 -10.80
N VAL A 410 41.68 -30.20 -10.59
CA VAL A 410 40.96 -31.18 -11.42
C VAL A 410 39.45 -31.00 -11.27
N ASP A 411 38.96 -30.77 -10.05
CA ASP A 411 37.53 -30.49 -9.82
C ASP A 411 37.08 -29.22 -10.54
N VAL A 412 37.86 -28.14 -10.50
CA VAL A 412 37.59 -26.88 -11.23
C VAL A 412 37.63 -27.08 -12.75
N LEU A 413 38.49 -27.96 -13.28
CA LEU A 413 38.52 -28.25 -14.72
C LEU A 413 37.40 -29.20 -15.16
N SER A 414 36.86 -30.00 -14.23
CA SER A 414 35.86 -31.02 -14.54
C SER A 414 34.45 -30.48 -14.79
N PHE A 415 34.05 -29.30 -14.28
CA PHE A 415 32.72 -28.82 -14.66
C PHE A 415 32.66 -28.39 -16.13
N SER A 416 31.60 -28.83 -16.79
CA SER A 416 31.38 -28.69 -18.22
C SER A 416 30.91 -27.29 -18.65
N THR A 417 30.45 -26.45 -17.71
CA THR A 417 29.83 -25.14 -17.98
C THR A 417 30.82 -23.96 -17.93
N HIS A 418 32.12 -24.22 -17.97
CA HIS A 418 33.15 -23.22 -17.72
C HIS A 418 33.59 -22.45 -18.97
N PRO A 419 33.75 -21.11 -18.90
CA PRO A 419 34.40 -20.35 -19.96
C PRO A 419 35.89 -20.72 -20.05
N LEU A 420 36.40 -20.85 -21.27
CA LEU A 420 37.81 -21.21 -21.55
C LEU A 420 38.82 -20.25 -20.93
N SER A 421 38.38 -19.04 -20.55
CA SER A 421 39.16 -18.12 -19.73
C SER A 421 39.68 -18.82 -18.49
N ILE A 422 38.83 -19.51 -17.73
CA ILE A 422 39.24 -20.10 -16.45
C ILE A 422 40.25 -21.24 -16.65
N TRP A 423 40.20 -21.97 -17.76
CA TRP A 423 41.06 -23.13 -17.99
C TRP A 423 42.53 -22.73 -18.18
N ILE A 424 42.82 -21.64 -18.90
CA ILE A 424 44.19 -21.27 -19.25
C ILE A 424 45.03 -20.94 -18.00
N PRO A 425 44.63 -20.06 -17.07
CA PRO A 425 45.45 -19.77 -15.88
C PRO A 425 45.44 -20.91 -14.87
N VAL A 426 44.35 -21.68 -14.75
CA VAL A 426 44.38 -22.88 -13.89
C VAL A 426 45.47 -23.84 -14.39
N ILE A 427 45.63 -23.96 -15.70
CA ILE A 427 46.68 -24.78 -16.30
C ILE A 427 48.06 -24.10 -16.16
N GLU A 428 48.21 -22.83 -16.51
CA GLU A 428 49.51 -22.14 -16.51
C GLU A 428 50.04 -21.79 -15.11
N ASP A 429 49.21 -21.24 -14.24
CA ASP A 429 49.64 -20.67 -12.96
C ASP A 429 49.66 -21.71 -11.84
N PHE A 430 48.83 -22.75 -11.94
CA PHE A 430 48.70 -23.79 -10.91
C PHE A 430 49.24 -25.13 -11.40
N LEU A 431 48.70 -25.70 -12.49
CA LEU A 431 49.09 -27.06 -12.90
C LEU A 431 50.53 -27.14 -13.42
N VAL A 432 51.01 -26.19 -14.24
CA VAL A 432 52.39 -26.24 -14.75
C VAL A 432 53.42 -26.20 -13.62
N PRO A 433 53.36 -25.27 -12.63
CA PRO A 433 54.28 -25.30 -11.48
C PRO A 433 54.20 -26.59 -10.65
N LEU A 434 53.01 -27.18 -10.51
CA LEU A 434 52.80 -28.42 -9.77
C LEU A 434 53.40 -29.63 -10.51
N LEU A 435 53.25 -29.68 -11.83
CA LEU A 435 53.76 -30.76 -12.69
C LEU A 435 55.28 -30.66 -12.95
N THR A 436 55.83 -29.44 -12.98
CA THR A 436 57.27 -29.20 -13.24
C THR A 436 58.12 -29.43 -11.99
N ASN A 437 57.52 -29.40 -10.80
CA ASN A 437 58.24 -29.77 -9.60
C ASN A 437 58.64 -31.25 -9.68
N ASN A 438 59.95 -31.52 -9.66
CA ASN A 438 60.56 -32.85 -9.75
C ASN A 438 60.26 -33.71 -8.50
N GLN A 439 59.00 -34.08 -8.35
CA GLN A 439 58.50 -34.88 -7.24
C GLN A 439 58.63 -36.37 -7.55
N LYS A 440 58.84 -37.16 -6.48
CA LYS A 440 58.96 -38.63 -6.53
C LYS A 440 57.62 -39.35 -6.70
N ARG A 441 56.50 -38.70 -6.32
CA ARG A 441 55.14 -39.25 -6.38
C ARG A 441 54.25 -38.39 -7.26
N ALA A 442 53.31 -39.00 -7.98
CA ALA A 442 52.26 -38.27 -8.70
C ALA A 442 51.27 -37.62 -7.73
N TRP A 443 51.01 -36.32 -7.88
CA TRP A 443 49.98 -35.60 -7.11
C TRP A 443 48.61 -35.59 -7.78
N ILE A 444 48.54 -36.00 -9.06
CA ILE A 444 47.31 -36.11 -9.85
C ILE A 444 47.17 -37.56 -10.25
N ASP A 445 45.99 -38.12 -9.97
CA ASP A 445 45.63 -39.50 -10.29
C ASP A 445 45.45 -39.72 -11.80
N THR A 446 45.35 -40.99 -12.19
CA THR A 446 45.19 -41.38 -13.60
C THR A 446 43.91 -40.76 -14.20
N ARG A 447 42.81 -40.71 -13.43
CA ARG A 447 41.53 -40.13 -13.85
C ARG A 447 41.60 -38.61 -14.03
N GLY A 448 42.18 -37.88 -13.08
CA GLY A 448 42.38 -36.44 -13.19
C GLY A 448 43.31 -36.07 -14.34
N THR A 449 44.31 -36.90 -14.64
CA THR A 449 45.19 -36.72 -15.80
C THR A 449 44.41 -36.82 -17.12
N TYR A 450 43.48 -37.78 -17.24
CA TYR A 450 42.59 -37.89 -18.40
C TYR A 450 41.67 -36.69 -18.56
N VAL A 451 41.07 -36.20 -17.47
CA VAL A 451 40.22 -34.99 -17.50
C VAL A 451 41.00 -33.78 -18.02
N ILE A 452 42.23 -33.58 -17.55
CA ILE A 452 43.09 -32.49 -18.01
C ILE A 452 43.44 -32.65 -19.50
N MET A 453 43.77 -33.88 -19.94
CA MET A 453 44.06 -34.17 -21.35
C MET A 453 42.86 -33.87 -22.26
N GLU A 454 41.65 -34.27 -21.86
CA GLU A 454 40.40 -33.99 -22.60
C GLU A 454 40.18 -32.48 -22.78
N LYS A 455 40.41 -31.69 -21.72
CA LYS A 455 40.27 -30.22 -21.76
C LYS A 455 41.37 -29.57 -22.61
N LEU A 456 42.59 -30.10 -22.60
CA LEU A 456 43.67 -29.65 -23.47
C LEU A 456 43.42 -29.99 -24.95
N GLU A 457 42.80 -31.12 -25.25
CA GLU A 457 42.36 -31.46 -26.62
C GLU A 457 41.21 -30.56 -27.09
N ALA A 458 40.28 -30.21 -26.21
CA ALA A 458 39.23 -29.23 -26.49
C ALA A 458 39.83 -27.83 -26.77
N LEU A 459 40.86 -27.42 -26.01
CA LEU A 459 41.62 -26.19 -26.26
C LEU A 459 42.37 -26.23 -27.59
N GLY A 460 43.05 -27.35 -27.90
CA GLY A 460 43.77 -27.53 -29.17
C GLY A 460 42.86 -27.43 -30.39
N ARG A 461 41.71 -28.13 -30.39
CA ARG A 461 40.71 -28.03 -31.47
C ARG A 461 40.21 -26.61 -31.71
N ARG A 462 40.17 -25.78 -30.67
CA ARG A 462 39.77 -24.38 -30.81
C ARG A 462 40.87 -23.51 -31.43
N VAL A 463 42.13 -23.78 -31.11
CA VAL A 463 43.26 -23.11 -31.77
C VAL A 463 43.21 -23.36 -33.28
N ASP A 464 42.93 -24.59 -33.68
CA ASP A 464 42.78 -24.97 -35.10
C ASP A 464 41.61 -24.21 -35.76
N LEU A 465 40.46 -24.10 -35.08
CA LEU A 465 39.30 -23.34 -35.57
C LEU A 465 39.58 -21.83 -35.70
N VAL A 466 40.36 -21.24 -34.80
CA VAL A 466 40.78 -19.82 -34.86
C VAL A 466 41.76 -19.58 -36.02
N LYS A 467 42.60 -20.56 -36.34
CA LYS A 467 43.54 -20.49 -37.48
C LYS A 467 42.88 -20.68 -38.83
N GLU A 468 41.91 -21.60 -38.93
CA GLU A 468 41.20 -21.90 -40.18
C GLU A 468 40.23 -20.80 -40.60
N LYS A 469 39.62 -20.11 -39.62
CA LYS A 469 38.75 -18.96 -39.86
C LYS A 469 39.50 -17.69 -39.49
N GLY A 470 40.34 -17.20 -40.39
CA GLY A 470 40.90 -15.84 -40.29
C GLY A 470 39.79 -14.87 -39.88
N GLU A 471 39.99 -14.22 -38.72
CA GLU A 471 39.09 -13.28 -38.04
C GLU A 471 37.64 -13.24 -38.59
N SER A 472 36.75 -14.13 -38.13
CA SER A 472 35.33 -13.98 -38.48
C SER A 472 34.37 -14.17 -37.33
N LYS A 473 33.75 -13.03 -37.00
CA LYS A 473 32.34 -12.81 -36.66
C LYS A 473 31.53 -14.06 -36.30
N GLY A 474 31.12 -14.08 -35.04
CA GLY A 474 29.71 -14.33 -34.70
C GLY A 474 29.27 -15.78 -34.67
N TYR A 475 29.76 -16.55 -33.70
CA TYR A 475 28.92 -17.54 -33.01
C TYR A 475 29.14 -17.42 -31.50
N ALA A 476 28.07 -17.04 -30.81
CA ALA A 476 28.04 -16.74 -29.40
C ALA A 476 28.13 -18.02 -28.56
N LEU A 477 29.33 -18.32 -28.08
CA LEU A 477 29.53 -18.86 -26.73
C LEU A 477 30.26 -17.77 -25.92
N PRO A 478 29.88 -17.49 -24.67
CA PRO A 478 30.45 -16.40 -23.88
C PRO A 478 31.90 -16.70 -23.55
N LEU A 479 32.82 -16.16 -24.36
CA LEU A 479 34.25 -16.41 -24.27
C LEU A 479 34.98 -15.08 -24.20
N MET A 480 35.47 -14.79 -23.00
CA MET A 480 36.13 -13.54 -22.63
C MET A 480 37.66 -13.65 -22.71
N VAL A 481 38.16 -14.55 -23.57
CA VAL A 481 39.60 -14.71 -23.85
C VAL A 481 39.87 -14.16 -25.23
N SER A 482 40.89 -13.33 -25.37
CA SER A 482 41.30 -12.84 -26.68
C SER A 482 41.84 -14.00 -27.53
N ASP A 483 41.52 -14.01 -28.82
CA ASP A 483 42.07 -15.02 -29.74
C ASP A 483 43.62 -15.02 -29.73
N GLN A 484 44.23 -13.89 -29.38
CA GLN A 484 45.67 -13.75 -29.15
C GLN A 484 46.19 -14.54 -27.94
N GLU A 485 45.47 -14.61 -26.82
CA GLU A 485 45.86 -15.42 -25.66
C GLU A 485 45.75 -16.93 -25.95
N VAL A 486 44.74 -17.32 -26.72
CA VAL A 486 44.57 -18.72 -27.17
C VAL A 486 45.71 -19.15 -28.09
N ILE A 487 46.13 -18.29 -29.02
CA ILE A 487 47.28 -18.53 -29.90
C ILE A 487 48.60 -18.56 -29.12
N LYS A 488 48.79 -17.68 -28.13
CA LYS A 488 49.98 -17.71 -27.25
C LYS A 488 50.05 -19.01 -26.43
N PHE A 489 48.91 -19.52 -25.98
CA PHE A 489 48.83 -20.77 -25.22
C PHE A 489 49.24 -21.99 -26.06
N GLU A 490 49.00 -21.97 -27.38
CA GLU A 490 49.37 -23.05 -28.29
C GLU A 490 50.86 -23.39 -28.23
N ALA A 491 51.73 -22.37 -28.17
CA ALA A 491 53.18 -22.57 -28.10
C ALA A 491 53.62 -23.38 -26.87
N LYS A 492 52.80 -23.40 -25.81
CA LYS A 492 53.06 -24.12 -24.55
C LYS A 492 52.39 -25.50 -24.48
N LEU A 493 51.44 -25.80 -25.37
CA LEU A 493 50.73 -27.10 -25.40
C LEU A 493 51.67 -28.32 -25.48
N PRO A 494 52.73 -28.35 -26.31
CA PRO A 494 53.63 -29.49 -26.39
C PRO A 494 54.33 -29.76 -25.05
N GLN A 495 54.76 -28.71 -24.36
CA GLN A 495 55.46 -28.78 -23.08
C GLN A 495 54.53 -29.28 -21.97
N ILE A 496 53.29 -28.78 -21.92
CA ILE A 496 52.27 -29.22 -20.95
C ILE A 496 51.93 -30.71 -21.16
N ARG A 497 51.81 -31.15 -22.42
CA ARG A 497 51.58 -32.57 -22.75
C ARG A 497 52.72 -33.46 -22.28
N GLU A 498 53.97 -33.02 -22.43
CA GLU A 498 55.13 -33.76 -21.94
C GLU A 498 55.10 -33.91 -20.41
N TYR A 499 54.77 -32.84 -19.68
CA TYR A 499 54.63 -32.89 -18.22
C TYR A 499 53.51 -33.82 -17.76
N LEU A 500 52.37 -33.85 -18.47
CA LEU A 500 51.28 -34.77 -18.17
C LEU A 500 51.65 -36.23 -18.47
N ILE A 501 52.39 -36.50 -19.54
CA ILE A 501 52.91 -37.84 -19.85
C ILE A 501 53.88 -38.31 -18.76
N GLN A 502 54.73 -37.41 -18.25
CA GLN A 502 55.62 -37.71 -17.13
C GLN A 502 54.84 -37.97 -15.83
N ASN A 503 53.79 -37.20 -15.54
CA ASN A 503 52.92 -37.44 -14.40
C ASN A 503 52.18 -38.79 -14.52
N LEU A 504 51.64 -39.11 -15.70
CA LEU A 504 50.98 -40.38 -15.97
C LEU A 504 51.92 -41.58 -15.77
N LYS A 505 53.17 -41.46 -16.25
CA LYS A 505 54.21 -42.47 -16.00
C LYS A 505 54.46 -42.67 -14.50
N LYS A 506 54.51 -41.59 -13.72
CA LYS A 506 54.69 -41.67 -12.26
C LYS A 506 53.47 -42.28 -11.56
N ALA A 507 52.25 -41.87 -11.93
CA ALA A 507 51.01 -42.41 -11.36
C ALA A 507 50.87 -43.92 -11.62
N ILE A 508 51.23 -44.39 -12.82
CA ILE A 508 51.24 -45.82 -13.16
C ILE A 508 52.30 -46.59 -12.36
N LEU A 509 53.49 -46.00 -12.15
CA LEU A 509 54.56 -46.61 -11.35
C LEU A 509 54.28 -46.61 -9.85
N ASP A 510 53.51 -45.64 -9.35
CA ASP A 510 53.08 -45.52 -7.96
C ASP A 510 51.91 -46.48 -7.60
N GLY A 511 51.38 -47.23 -8.57
CA GLY A 511 50.35 -48.26 -8.36
C GLY A 511 48.90 -47.78 -8.49
N ASP A 512 48.65 -46.57 -9.02
CA ASP A 512 47.29 -46.07 -9.32
C ASP A 512 46.73 -46.69 -10.61
N LEU A 513 46.54 -48.02 -10.59
CA LEU A 513 45.91 -48.80 -11.65
C LEU A 513 44.38 -48.86 -11.44
N CYS A 514 43.70 -47.73 -11.63
CA CYS A 514 42.27 -47.77 -11.95
C CYS A 514 42.11 -47.98 -13.46
N LEU A 515 41.99 -49.25 -13.86
CA LEU A 515 41.57 -49.63 -15.21
C LEU A 515 40.17 -49.06 -15.48
N LEU A 516 40.04 -48.40 -16.63
CA LEU A 516 38.80 -47.86 -17.19
C LEU A 516 37.74 -48.97 -17.30
N GLU A 517 36.66 -48.89 -16.51
CA GLU A 517 35.40 -49.49 -16.94
C GLU A 517 34.69 -48.54 -17.92
N PRO A 518 33.95 -49.07 -18.92
CA PRO A 518 33.28 -48.24 -19.92
C PRO A 518 32.17 -47.42 -19.27
N ALA A 519 32.01 -46.17 -19.73
CA ALA A 519 30.94 -45.28 -19.33
C ALA A 519 29.56 -45.92 -19.56
N GLU A 520 28.87 -46.32 -18.48
CA GLU A 520 27.42 -46.47 -18.52
C GLU A 520 26.78 -45.08 -18.57
N SER A 521 26.13 -44.84 -19.69
CA SER A 521 25.10 -43.81 -19.85
C SER A 521 23.98 -44.02 -18.82
N GLY A 522 23.78 -43.08 -17.89
CA GLY A 522 22.52 -43.03 -17.16
C GLY A 522 22.54 -42.28 -15.84
N GLY A 523 21.79 -41.17 -15.80
CA GLY A 523 21.02 -40.79 -14.62
C GLY A 523 21.70 -39.84 -13.63
N PHE A 524 21.31 -38.57 -13.70
CA PHE A 524 21.15 -37.76 -12.49
C PHE A 524 20.18 -38.49 -11.55
N GLY A 525 20.73 -39.31 -10.65
CA GLY A 525 20.01 -39.97 -9.58
C GLY A 525 20.15 -39.16 -8.30
N SER A 526 19.07 -38.47 -7.94
CA SER A 526 18.84 -37.91 -6.61
C SER A 526 19.14 -38.95 -5.51
N GLN A 527 20.10 -38.65 -4.63
CA GLN A 527 20.15 -39.22 -3.28
C GLN A 527 20.09 -38.08 -2.26
N PHE A 528 18.87 -37.56 -2.09
CA PHE A 528 18.42 -37.07 -0.79
C PHE A 528 17.49 -38.13 -0.23
N GLY A 529 17.87 -38.73 0.89
CA GLY A 529 17.02 -39.68 1.61
C GLY A 529 17.77 -40.46 2.67
N GLY A 530 17.76 -39.96 3.91
CA GLY A 530 17.83 -40.84 5.08
C GLY A 530 18.49 -40.25 6.34
N ASN A 531 17.62 -39.82 7.27
CA ASN A 531 17.78 -39.85 8.73
C ASN A 531 18.54 -38.71 9.44
N LEU A 532 17.86 -37.58 9.68
CA LEU A 532 17.18 -37.22 10.95
C LEU A 532 16.47 -35.86 10.82
#